data_AF-A0A0Q9Y9B3-F1
#
_entry.id   AF-A0A0Q9Y9B3-F1
#
_cell.length_a   1.000
_cell.length_b   1.000
_cell.length_c   1.000
_cell.angle_alpha   90.00
_cell.angle_beta   90.00
_cell.angle_gamma   90.00
#
_symmetry.space_group_name_H-M   'P 1'
#
loop_
_entity.id
_entity.type
_entity.pdbx_description
1 polymer ?
#
loop_
_entity_poly.entity_id
_entity_poly.type
_entity_poly.pdbx_seq_one_letter_code
_entity_poly.pdbx_strand_id
1 'polypeptide(L)'
;MKTEKEKMLAGEMYDPADPVLLTEREEARRKVRIYNQTLETDGEKRTQLLKELLGSTGENVYMEPNIRFDYGYNTYVGENFFANFDCTILDVCEVRFGDNCMLGPSVQIYTATHPLDPGERNSGKEYAKSITIGNNVWIGGSAIINPGVTIGDNVVIASGAVVTKDVADNVVVGGNPAKIIKQIERLTPTF
;
A
#
# COMPACT_ATOMS: atom_id res chain seq x y z
N MET A 1 17.42 11.25 -21.78
CA MET A 1 17.02 9.83 -21.59
C MET A 1 16.54 9.72 -20.16
N LYS A 2 15.44 9.00 -19.90
CA LYS A 2 14.93 8.83 -18.53
C LYS A 2 15.92 8.02 -17.68
N THR A 3 16.12 8.44 -16.43
CA THR A 3 16.78 7.67 -15.37
C THR A 3 15.96 6.43 -15.01
N GLU A 4 16.55 5.45 -14.32
CA GLU A 4 15.81 4.26 -13.87
C GLU A 4 14.70 4.63 -12.88
N LYS A 5 14.90 5.65 -12.04
CA LYS A 5 13.86 6.20 -11.16
C LYS A 5 12.69 6.80 -11.93
N GLU A 6 12.95 7.58 -12.98
CA GLU A 6 11.89 8.14 -13.83
C GLU A 6 11.12 7.04 -14.58
N LYS A 7 11.77 5.94 -14.97
CA LYS A 7 11.10 4.77 -15.56
C LYS A 7 10.24 4.04 -14.52
N MET A 8 10.82 3.76 -13.35
CA MET A 8 10.16 3.11 -12.22
C MET A 8 8.86 3.83 -11.85
N LEU A 9 8.92 5.14 -11.63
CA LEU A 9 7.75 5.95 -11.24
C LEU A 9 6.72 6.10 -12.37
N ALA A 10 7.13 5.91 -13.63
CA ALA A 10 6.23 5.88 -14.78
C ALA A 10 5.62 4.48 -15.03
N GLY A 11 5.97 3.47 -14.22
CA GLY A 11 5.56 2.08 -14.42
C GLY A 11 6.21 1.40 -15.64
N GLU A 12 7.27 2.00 -16.19
CA GLU A 12 8.06 1.43 -17.28
C GLU A 12 9.03 0.37 -16.75
N MET A 13 9.52 -0.50 -17.63
CA MET A 13 10.59 -1.45 -17.28
C MET A 13 11.85 -0.69 -16.86
N TYR A 14 12.36 -0.99 -15.66
CA TYR A 14 13.55 -0.35 -15.10
C TYR A 14 14.52 -1.40 -14.51
N ASP A 15 15.77 -0.99 -14.29
CA ASP A 15 16.76 -1.77 -13.56
C ASP A 15 16.67 -1.48 -12.05
N PRO A 16 16.18 -2.42 -11.23
CA PRO A 16 16.09 -2.21 -9.79
C PRO A 16 17.46 -2.18 -9.10
N ALA A 17 18.53 -2.63 -9.74
CA ALA A 17 19.90 -2.56 -9.23
C ALA A 17 20.56 -1.19 -9.46
N ASP A 18 19.85 -0.20 -10.00
CA ASP A 18 20.34 1.17 -10.12
C ASP A 18 20.82 1.71 -8.75
N PRO A 19 22.01 2.34 -8.68
CA PRO A 19 22.59 2.81 -7.42
C PRO A 19 21.71 3.79 -6.65
N VAL A 20 20.96 4.67 -7.33
CA VAL A 20 20.06 5.62 -6.67
C VAL A 20 18.91 4.85 -6.01
N LEU A 21 18.31 3.92 -6.74
CA LEU A 21 17.23 3.08 -6.22
C LEU A 21 17.69 2.20 -5.05
N LEU A 22 18.91 1.67 -5.09
CA LEU A 22 19.50 0.91 -3.99
C LEU A 22 19.66 1.77 -2.72
N THR A 23 20.29 2.94 -2.84
CA THR A 23 20.49 3.86 -1.71
C THR A 23 19.16 4.29 -1.10
N GLU A 24 18.14 4.57 -1.92
CA GLU A 24 16.83 4.99 -1.41
C GLU A 24 16.10 3.86 -0.67
N ARG A 25 16.17 2.61 -1.15
CA ARG A 25 15.62 1.45 -0.40
C ARG A 25 16.37 1.17 0.89
N GLU A 26 17.69 1.37 0.93
CA GLU A 26 18.47 1.25 2.16
C GLU A 26 18.03 2.28 3.21
N GLU A 27 17.80 3.52 2.79
CA GLU A 27 17.30 4.58 3.65
C GLU A 27 15.88 4.29 4.17
N ALA A 28 14.98 3.82 3.30
CA ALA A 28 13.64 3.39 3.71
C ALA A 28 13.69 2.26 4.74
N ARG A 29 14.51 1.23 4.51
CA ARG A 29 14.72 0.10 5.45
C ARG A 29 15.28 0.57 6.79
N ARG A 30 16.15 1.57 6.80
CA ARG A 30 16.68 2.18 8.03
C ARG A 30 15.56 2.86 8.82
N LYS A 31 14.75 3.71 8.18
CA LYS A 31 13.59 4.39 8.80
C LYS A 31 12.57 3.38 9.34
N VAL A 32 12.20 2.38 8.54
CA VAL A 32 11.31 1.29 8.95
C VAL A 32 11.84 0.54 10.17
N ARG A 33 13.15 0.24 10.21
CA ARG A 33 13.77 -0.42 11.37
C ARG A 33 13.65 0.42 12.64
N ILE A 34 13.88 1.74 12.54
CA ILE A 34 13.75 2.67 13.66
C ILE A 34 12.29 2.71 14.15
N TYR A 35 11.33 2.83 13.22
CA TYR A 35 9.91 2.80 13.55
C TYR A 35 9.50 1.52 14.28
N ASN A 36 9.93 0.37 13.76
CA ASN A 36 9.61 -0.94 14.31
C ASN A 36 10.18 -1.21 15.70
N GLN A 37 11.17 -0.42 16.15
CA GLN A 37 11.77 -0.51 17.48
C GLN A 37 11.19 0.48 18.50
N THR A 38 10.15 1.23 18.14
CA THR A 38 9.47 2.17 19.05
C THR A 38 8.59 1.44 20.07
N LEU A 39 8.48 2.00 21.27
CA LEU A 39 7.63 1.46 22.34
C LEU A 39 6.16 1.86 22.16
N GLU A 40 5.26 1.16 22.83
CA GLU A 40 3.83 1.47 22.88
C GLU A 40 3.52 2.87 23.44
N THR A 41 4.46 3.44 24.19
CA THR A 41 4.38 4.79 24.76
C THR A 41 4.96 5.89 23.86
N ASP A 42 5.59 5.55 22.74
CA ASP A 42 6.25 6.49 21.81
C ASP A 42 5.26 7.14 20.80
N GLY A 43 4.04 7.50 21.22
CA GLY A 43 2.96 7.95 20.33
C GLY A 43 3.35 9.09 19.37
N GLU A 44 3.79 10.23 19.91
CA GLU A 44 4.19 11.40 19.11
C GLU A 44 5.37 11.10 18.16
N LYS A 45 6.34 10.33 18.67
CA LYS A 45 7.52 9.90 17.91
C LYS A 45 7.14 8.97 16.75
N ARG A 46 6.21 8.04 16.96
CA ARG A 46 5.68 7.18 15.89
C ARG A 46 5.03 8.02 14.80
N THR A 47 4.18 8.97 15.15
CA THR A 47 3.57 9.90 14.19
C THR A 47 4.62 10.67 13.39
N GLN A 48 5.64 11.23 14.05
CA GLN A 48 6.72 11.95 13.37
C GLN A 48 7.48 11.05 12.39
N LEU A 49 7.86 9.84 12.82
CA LEU A 49 8.59 8.89 11.98
C LEU A 49 7.79 8.45 10.75
N LEU A 50 6.46 8.30 10.87
CA LEU A 50 5.59 8.02 9.72
C LEU A 50 5.54 9.22 8.76
N LYS A 51 5.41 10.45 9.27
CA LYS A 51 5.45 11.67 8.44
C LYS A 51 6.79 11.85 7.71
N GLU A 52 7.89 11.36 8.28
CA GLU A 52 9.22 11.37 7.63
C GLU A 52 9.44 10.19 6.66
N LEU A 53 8.71 9.10 6.81
CA LEU A 53 8.81 7.90 5.97
C LEU A 53 7.92 8.00 4.73
N LEU A 54 6.69 8.43 4.90
CA LEU A 54 5.65 8.42 3.86
C LEU A 54 5.68 9.66 2.98
N GLY A 55 5.15 9.56 1.77
CA GLY A 55 5.12 10.67 0.80
C GLY A 55 4.19 11.80 1.23
N SER A 56 3.07 11.47 1.86
CA SER A 56 2.21 12.40 2.59
C SER A 56 1.32 11.66 3.59
N THR A 57 0.87 12.37 4.62
CA THR A 57 -0.14 11.88 5.57
C THR A 57 -1.15 12.99 5.87
N GLY A 58 -2.33 12.62 6.37
CA GLY A 58 -3.13 13.54 7.19
C GLY A 58 -2.48 13.84 8.54
N GLU A 59 -3.21 14.53 9.41
CA GLU A 59 -2.77 14.80 10.78
C GLU A 59 -2.77 13.55 11.65
N ASN A 60 -3.85 12.76 11.59
CA ASN A 60 -3.95 11.51 12.33
C ASN A 60 -3.56 10.33 11.45
N VAL A 61 -2.42 9.73 11.76
CA VAL A 61 -1.90 8.52 11.09
C VAL A 61 -1.35 7.57 12.15
N TYR A 62 -1.68 6.29 12.01
CA TYR A 62 -1.18 5.28 12.93
C TYR A 62 -0.98 3.94 12.21
N MET A 63 0.16 3.29 12.48
CA MET A 63 0.44 1.95 11.99
C MET A 63 1.04 1.11 13.11
N GLU A 64 0.48 -0.05 13.43
CA GLU A 64 1.13 -0.89 14.44
C GLU A 64 2.43 -1.50 13.93
N PRO A 65 3.56 -1.36 14.64
CA PRO A 65 4.76 -2.12 14.36
C PRO A 65 4.49 -3.64 14.40
N ASN A 66 4.98 -4.45 13.46
CA ASN A 66 5.96 -4.11 12.43
C ASN A 66 5.34 -3.67 11.10
N ILE A 67 5.93 -2.68 10.44
CA ILE A 67 5.61 -2.26 9.07
C ILE A 67 6.74 -2.65 8.09
N ARG A 68 6.41 -2.80 6.80
CA ARG A 68 7.37 -3.13 5.73
C ARG A 68 7.06 -2.30 4.47
N PHE A 69 8.09 -1.66 3.93
CA PHE A 69 8.04 -0.82 2.72
C PHE A 69 9.26 -1.06 1.82
N ASP A 70 9.11 -0.77 0.52
CA ASP A 70 10.27 -0.68 -0.38
C ASP A 70 10.94 0.69 -0.23
N TYR A 71 10.16 1.76 -0.38
CA TYR A 71 10.63 3.16 -0.39
C TYR A 71 9.96 4.02 0.69
N GLY A 72 8.71 3.73 1.05
CA GLY A 72 7.89 4.52 1.97
C GLY A 72 7.36 5.80 1.32
N TYR A 73 8.22 6.58 0.68
CA TYR A 73 7.88 7.90 0.14
C TYR A 73 6.91 7.87 -1.05
N ASN A 74 6.67 6.70 -1.64
CA ASN A 74 5.69 6.51 -2.72
C ASN A 74 4.30 6.15 -2.16
N THR A 75 4.16 6.03 -0.85
CA THR A 75 2.88 5.79 -0.19
C THR A 75 2.32 7.10 0.36
N TYR A 76 1.08 7.41 -0.02
CA TYR A 76 0.37 8.63 0.37
C TYR A 76 -0.92 8.23 1.07
N VAL A 77 -1.10 8.67 2.31
CA VAL A 77 -2.28 8.35 3.12
C VAL A 77 -3.08 9.61 3.44
N GLY A 78 -4.41 9.49 3.41
CA GLY A 78 -5.32 10.55 3.84
C GLY A 78 -5.37 10.73 5.37
N GLU A 79 -6.41 11.44 5.81
CA GLU A 79 -6.71 11.66 7.23
C GLU A 79 -7.24 10.39 7.90
N ASN A 80 -6.97 10.22 9.20
CA ASN A 80 -7.42 9.08 10.01
C ASN A 80 -7.02 7.70 9.44
N PHE A 81 -5.82 7.60 8.85
CA PHE A 81 -5.31 6.32 8.36
C PHE A 81 -4.86 5.41 9.50
N PHE A 82 -5.36 4.18 9.50
CA PHE A 82 -4.97 3.15 10.46
C PHE A 82 -4.49 1.89 9.75
N ALA A 83 -3.34 1.35 10.15
CA ALA A 83 -2.91 0.01 9.77
C ALA A 83 -2.56 -0.84 11.01
N ASN A 84 -3.03 -2.07 11.02
CA ASN A 84 -2.73 -3.01 12.09
C ASN A 84 -1.40 -3.75 11.84
N PHE A 85 -1.02 -4.63 12.77
CA PHE A 85 0.26 -5.37 12.78
C PHE A 85 0.66 -5.96 11.43
N ASP A 86 1.96 -5.93 11.11
CA ASP A 86 2.57 -6.70 10.02
C ASP A 86 2.08 -6.36 8.61
N CYS A 87 1.57 -5.15 8.38
CA CYS A 87 1.25 -4.68 7.05
C CYS A 87 2.52 -4.54 6.17
N THR A 88 2.41 -4.95 4.91
CA THR A 88 3.47 -4.87 3.90
C THR A 88 2.97 -4.09 2.69
N ILE A 89 3.67 -3.01 2.34
CA ILE A 89 3.35 -2.15 1.19
C ILE A 89 4.59 -2.04 0.30
N LEU A 90 4.59 -2.77 -0.81
CA LEU A 90 5.67 -2.71 -1.81
C LEU A 90 5.37 -1.55 -2.77
N ASP A 91 5.88 -0.37 -2.43
CA ASP A 91 5.60 0.92 -3.06
C ASP A 91 6.68 1.34 -4.06
N VAL A 92 7.04 0.44 -4.98
CA VAL A 92 7.85 0.79 -6.16
C VAL A 92 7.20 1.92 -6.98
N CYS A 93 5.89 1.84 -7.17
CA CYS A 93 5.05 2.91 -7.71
C CYS A 93 4.15 3.47 -6.61
N GLU A 94 3.42 4.53 -6.96
CA GLU A 94 2.49 5.20 -6.06
C GLU A 94 1.45 4.23 -5.45
N VAL A 95 1.28 4.30 -4.14
CA VAL A 95 0.13 3.75 -3.43
C VAL A 95 -0.59 4.91 -2.76
N ARG A 96 -1.83 5.19 -3.19
CA ARG A 96 -2.61 6.31 -2.68
C ARG A 96 -3.85 5.81 -1.94
N PHE A 97 -4.01 6.25 -0.70
CA PHE A 97 -5.21 6.03 0.10
C PHE A 97 -5.96 7.34 0.31
N GLY A 98 -7.29 7.28 0.30
CA GLY A 98 -8.16 8.34 0.78
C GLY A 98 -8.22 8.41 2.31
N ASP A 99 -9.20 9.15 2.81
CA ASP A 99 -9.43 9.36 4.23
C ASP A 99 -10.13 8.15 4.88
N ASN A 100 -9.93 7.99 6.20
CA ASN A 100 -10.57 6.99 7.04
C ASN A 100 -10.35 5.53 6.58
N CYS A 101 -9.20 5.26 5.95
CA CYS A 101 -8.84 3.90 5.57
C CYS A 101 -8.34 3.10 6.78
N MET A 102 -8.81 1.86 6.90
CA MET A 102 -8.40 0.93 7.95
C MET A 102 -7.88 -0.37 7.34
N LEU A 103 -6.67 -0.78 7.72
CA LEU A 103 -6.08 -2.05 7.34
C LEU A 103 -6.05 -2.99 8.56
N GLY A 104 -6.57 -4.19 8.38
CA GLY A 104 -6.39 -5.30 9.31
C GLY A 104 -4.95 -5.80 9.33
N PRO A 105 -4.63 -6.76 10.22
CA PRO A 105 -3.26 -7.25 10.35
C PRO A 105 -2.83 -8.04 9.12
N SER A 106 -1.53 -8.02 8.81
CA SER A 106 -0.91 -8.76 7.69
C SER A 106 -1.47 -8.43 6.31
N VAL A 107 -2.07 -7.24 6.13
CA VAL A 107 -2.48 -6.75 4.81
C VAL A 107 -1.25 -6.51 3.94
N GLN A 108 -1.38 -6.87 2.67
CA GLN A 108 -0.30 -6.87 1.69
C GLN A 108 -0.73 -6.08 0.44
N ILE A 109 0.06 -5.09 0.06
CA ILE A 109 -0.23 -4.20 -1.08
C ILE A 109 0.99 -4.18 -1.99
N TYR A 110 0.80 -4.56 -3.25
CA TYR A 110 1.91 -4.78 -4.17
C TYR A 110 1.76 -3.93 -5.43
N THR A 111 2.65 -2.96 -5.61
CA THR A 111 2.74 -2.25 -6.90
C THR A 111 3.71 -2.95 -7.87
N ALA A 112 4.75 -3.59 -7.34
CA ALA A 112 5.77 -4.29 -8.12
C ALA A 112 5.22 -5.54 -8.82
N THR A 113 5.69 -5.79 -10.04
CA THR A 113 5.41 -7.01 -10.80
C THR A 113 6.56 -7.32 -11.75
N HIS A 114 6.56 -8.53 -12.31
CA HIS A 114 7.59 -8.99 -13.22
C HIS A 114 6.99 -9.44 -14.56
N PRO A 115 7.81 -9.46 -15.64
CA PRO A 115 7.43 -10.09 -16.88
C PRO A 115 7.01 -11.55 -16.66
N LEU A 116 6.00 -12.00 -17.41
CA LEU A 116 5.60 -13.41 -17.41
C LEU A 116 6.59 -14.27 -18.18
N ASP A 117 7.19 -13.71 -19.24
CA ASP A 117 8.26 -14.38 -19.98
C ASP A 117 9.46 -14.64 -19.06
N PRO A 118 9.94 -15.90 -18.93
CA PRO A 118 11.07 -16.21 -18.07
C PRO A 118 12.38 -15.55 -18.48
N GLY A 119 12.62 -15.35 -19.78
CA GLY A 119 13.84 -14.69 -20.28
C GLY A 119 13.87 -13.22 -19.87
N GLU A 120 12.76 -12.51 -20.08
CA GLU A 120 12.62 -11.12 -19.65
C GLU A 120 12.68 -10.99 -18.13
N ARG A 121 12.01 -11.86 -17.37
CA ARG A 121 12.05 -11.83 -15.90
C ARG A 121 13.45 -12.11 -15.36
N ASN A 122 14.19 -13.04 -15.97
CA ASN A 122 15.56 -13.36 -15.57
C ASN A 122 16.58 -12.28 -15.96
N SER A 123 16.18 -11.26 -16.73
CA SER A 123 17.02 -10.08 -16.94
C SER A 123 17.27 -9.27 -15.66
N GLY A 124 16.49 -9.53 -14.61
CA GLY A 124 16.54 -8.79 -13.34
C GLY A 124 15.74 -7.49 -13.35
N LYS A 125 15.21 -7.07 -14.52
CA LYS A 125 14.35 -5.90 -14.63
C LYS A 125 12.94 -6.18 -14.14
N GLU A 126 12.31 -5.14 -13.63
CA GLU A 126 10.93 -5.17 -13.16
C GLU A 126 10.16 -3.93 -13.60
N TYR A 127 8.85 -3.94 -13.35
CA TYR A 127 7.97 -2.79 -13.57
C TYR A 127 6.91 -2.77 -12.46
N ALA A 128 6.22 -1.65 -12.33
CA ALA A 128 5.21 -1.50 -11.30
C ALA A 128 3.97 -0.81 -11.82
N LYS A 129 2.87 -0.96 -11.08
CA LYS A 129 1.60 -0.32 -11.38
C LYS A 129 1.04 0.28 -10.11
N SER A 130 0.77 1.58 -10.15
CA SER A 130 0.22 2.32 -9.01
C SER A 130 -1.11 1.73 -8.54
N ILE A 131 -1.39 1.87 -7.25
CA ILE A 131 -2.64 1.42 -6.61
C ILE A 131 -3.34 2.65 -6.03
N THR A 132 -4.65 2.74 -6.23
CA THR A 132 -5.49 3.79 -5.64
C THR A 132 -6.57 3.15 -4.79
N ILE A 133 -6.76 3.67 -3.58
CA ILE A 133 -7.75 3.23 -2.61
C ILE A 133 -8.55 4.46 -2.17
N GLY A 134 -9.86 4.42 -2.37
CA GLY A 134 -10.78 5.50 -2.03
C GLY A 134 -10.91 5.75 -0.53
N ASN A 135 -11.89 6.55 -0.17
CA ASN A 135 -12.20 6.91 1.21
C ASN A 135 -13.02 5.82 1.91
N ASN A 136 -12.92 5.75 3.23
CA ASN A 136 -13.70 4.86 4.09
C ASN A 136 -13.55 3.38 3.73
N VAL A 137 -12.38 2.98 3.22
CA VAL A 137 -12.11 1.60 2.84
C VAL A 137 -11.62 0.81 4.05
N TRP A 138 -12.22 -0.35 4.28
CA TRP A 138 -11.74 -1.32 5.27
C TRP A 138 -11.17 -2.55 4.57
N ILE A 139 -9.88 -2.81 4.79
CA ILE A 139 -9.18 -3.96 4.26
C ILE A 139 -9.00 -5.00 5.37
N GLY A 140 -9.69 -6.13 5.27
CA GLY A 140 -9.62 -7.21 6.24
C GLY A 140 -8.23 -7.85 6.32
N GLY A 141 -7.92 -8.45 7.47
CA GLY A 141 -6.61 -9.02 7.72
C GLY A 141 -6.19 -10.09 6.70
N SER A 142 -4.89 -10.14 6.40
CA SER A 142 -4.28 -11.03 5.42
C SER A 142 -4.81 -10.90 3.99
N ALA A 143 -5.53 -9.82 3.66
CA ALA A 143 -5.91 -9.53 2.28
C ALA A 143 -4.71 -9.03 1.46
N ILE A 144 -4.74 -9.32 0.16
CA ILE A 144 -3.70 -8.98 -0.82
C ILE A 144 -4.30 -8.10 -1.91
N ILE A 145 -3.71 -6.92 -2.15
CA ILE A 145 -4.06 -6.02 -3.26
C ILE A 145 -2.96 -6.08 -4.32
N ASN A 146 -3.32 -6.49 -5.53
CA ASN A 146 -2.37 -6.68 -6.64
C ASN A 146 -2.10 -5.39 -7.43
N PRO A 147 -1.01 -5.38 -8.24
CA PRO A 147 -0.58 -4.21 -9.01
C PRO A 147 -1.66 -3.64 -9.91
N GLY A 148 -1.81 -2.31 -9.89
CA GLY A 148 -2.69 -1.58 -10.80
C GLY A 148 -4.16 -1.55 -10.40
N VAL A 149 -4.51 -2.09 -9.23
CA VAL A 149 -5.90 -2.11 -8.75
C VAL A 149 -6.32 -0.72 -8.25
N THR A 150 -7.52 -0.31 -8.64
CA THR A 150 -8.27 0.80 -8.05
C THR A 150 -9.41 0.28 -7.18
N ILE A 151 -9.45 0.68 -5.92
CA ILE A 151 -10.55 0.42 -4.99
C ILE A 151 -11.35 1.71 -4.78
N GLY A 152 -12.65 1.65 -5.03
CA GLY A 152 -13.59 2.75 -4.83
C GLY A 152 -13.86 3.10 -3.37
N ASP A 153 -14.74 4.07 -3.16
CA ASP A 153 -15.12 4.55 -1.83
C ASP A 153 -16.02 3.55 -1.08
N ASN A 154 -15.93 3.55 0.25
CA ASN A 154 -16.80 2.78 1.15
C ASN A 154 -16.72 1.26 0.92
N VAL A 155 -15.62 0.77 0.38
CA VAL A 155 -15.41 -0.65 0.08
C VAL A 155 -14.96 -1.41 1.33
N VAL A 156 -15.47 -2.63 1.48
CA VAL A 156 -14.93 -3.60 2.43
C VAL A 156 -14.28 -4.76 1.68
N ILE A 157 -12.99 -4.97 1.92
CA ILE A 157 -12.27 -6.16 1.45
C ILE A 157 -12.29 -7.18 2.59
N ALA A 158 -12.88 -8.36 2.36
CA ALA A 158 -12.89 -9.42 3.36
C ALA A 158 -11.47 -9.93 3.67
N SER A 159 -11.28 -10.47 4.87
CA SER A 159 -10.01 -11.09 5.25
C SER A 159 -9.61 -12.22 4.29
N GLY A 160 -8.30 -12.33 4.02
CA GLY A 160 -7.74 -13.33 3.11
C GLY A 160 -8.12 -13.16 1.64
N ALA A 161 -8.81 -12.07 1.26
CA ALA A 161 -9.17 -11.83 -0.13
C ALA A 161 -7.94 -11.51 -0.98
N VAL A 162 -7.93 -11.96 -2.24
CA VAL A 162 -6.89 -11.62 -3.23
C VAL A 162 -7.52 -10.77 -4.32
N VAL A 163 -7.35 -9.46 -4.21
CA VAL A 163 -7.93 -8.48 -5.13
C VAL A 163 -7.02 -8.36 -6.34
N THR A 164 -7.52 -8.77 -7.51
CA THR A 164 -6.80 -8.81 -8.78
C THR A 164 -7.39 -7.87 -9.84
N LYS A 165 -8.49 -7.19 -9.52
CA LYS A 165 -9.23 -6.29 -10.41
C LYS A 165 -9.79 -5.14 -9.60
N ASP A 166 -10.10 -4.06 -10.29
CA ASP A 166 -10.74 -2.88 -9.70
C ASP A 166 -12.05 -3.23 -8.99
N VAL A 167 -12.31 -2.51 -7.91
CA VAL A 167 -13.49 -2.67 -7.06
C VAL A 167 -14.26 -1.36 -7.08
N ALA A 168 -15.52 -1.41 -7.52
CA ALA A 168 -16.40 -0.24 -7.53
C ALA A 168 -16.76 0.20 -6.10
N ASP A 169 -17.31 1.40 -5.95
CA ASP A 169 -17.74 1.93 -4.66
C ASP A 169 -18.83 1.07 -3.99
N ASN A 170 -18.94 1.18 -2.67
CA ASN A 170 -20.06 0.67 -1.86
C ASN A 170 -20.30 -0.85 -1.99
N VAL A 171 -19.23 -1.65 -2.07
CA VAL A 171 -19.35 -3.11 -2.09
C VAL A 171 -18.49 -3.77 -1.03
N VAL A 172 -18.89 -4.97 -0.67
CA VAL A 172 -18.02 -5.93 0.00
C VAL A 172 -17.50 -6.91 -1.04
N VAL A 173 -16.19 -7.12 -1.10
CA VAL A 173 -15.57 -8.17 -1.92
C VAL A 173 -14.86 -9.19 -1.05
N GLY A 174 -14.79 -10.44 -1.51
CA GLY A 174 -14.08 -11.50 -0.80
C GLY A 174 -13.69 -12.67 -1.70
N GLY A 175 -12.80 -13.53 -1.19
CA GLY A 175 -12.32 -14.72 -1.89
C GLY A 175 -11.00 -14.53 -2.65
N ASN A 176 -10.54 -15.63 -3.26
CA ASN A 176 -9.34 -15.67 -4.09
C ASN A 176 -9.66 -16.38 -5.42
N PRO A 177 -9.77 -15.65 -6.55
CA PRO A 177 -9.74 -14.19 -6.65
C PRO A 177 -10.97 -13.54 -6.01
N ALA A 178 -10.83 -12.30 -5.54
CA ALA A 178 -11.90 -11.56 -4.90
C ALA A 178 -13.05 -11.28 -5.86
N LYS A 179 -14.29 -11.42 -5.37
CA LYS A 179 -15.53 -11.11 -6.09
C LYS A 179 -16.45 -10.30 -5.20
N ILE A 180 -17.33 -9.50 -5.80
CA ILE A 180 -18.41 -8.83 -5.06
C ILE A 180 -19.28 -9.90 -4.40
N ILE A 181 -19.44 -9.79 -3.09
CA ILE A 181 -20.29 -10.67 -2.28
C ILE A 181 -21.50 -9.95 -1.68
N LYS A 182 -21.44 -8.61 -1.61
CA LYS A 182 -22.55 -7.79 -1.08
C LYS A 182 -22.46 -6.35 -1.60
N GLN A 183 -23.61 -5.74 -1.85
CA GLN A 183 -23.75 -4.29 -2.02
C GLN A 183 -24.00 -3.64 -0.65
N ILE A 184 -23.35 -2.53 -0.38
CA ILE A 184 -23.53 -1.75 0.84
C ILE A 184 -24.61 -0.71 0.56
N GLU A 185 -25.81 -0.98 1.07
CA GLU A 185 -26.86 0.03 1.10
C GLU A 185 -26.47 1.09 2.13
N ARG A 186 -26.42 2.36 1.73
CA ARG A 186 -26.33 3.47 2.69
C ARG A 186 -27.58 3.43 3.55
N LEU A 187 -27.46 2.94 4.77
CA LEU A 187 -28.47 3.19 5.80
C LEU A 187 -28.49 4.70 6.01
N THR A 188 -29.62 5.34 5.70
CA THR A 188 -29.89 6.71 6.12
C THR A 188 -29.53 6.85 7.59
N PRO A 189 -28.83 7.92 8.00
CA PRO A 189 -28.48 8.10 9.40
C PRO A 189 -29.78 8.13 10.21
N THR A 190 -29.99 7.09 11.03
CA THR A 190 -30.86 7.21 12.20
C THR A 190 -30.14 8.16 13.14
N PHE A 191 -30.57 9.42 13.10
CA PHE A 191 -30.17 10.46 14.04
C PHE A 191 -30.36 10.00 15.48
#